data_AF-A0A6A3BRM6-F1
#
_entry.id   AF-A0A6A3BRM6-F1
#
_cell.length_a   1.000
_cell.length_b   1.000
_cell.length_c   1.000
_cell.angle_alpha   90.00
_cell.angle_beta   90.00
_cell.angle_gamma   90.00
#
_symmetry.space_group_name_H-M   'P 1'
#
loop_
_entity.id
_entity.type
_entity.pdbx_description
1 polymer ?
#
loop_
_entity_poly.entity_id
_entity_poly.type
_entity_poly.pdbx_seq_one_letter_code
_entity_poly.pdbx_strand_id
1 'polypeptide(L)' 'MGPDEEDNNRWPPWMKPLLREQFFVQCMLHLDSHKSECNMYCLDCMNGALCSFCLAYHKDHRSIQIRRS' A
#
# COMPACT_ATOMS: atom_id res chain seq x y z
N MET A 1 -4.17 -16.09 26.87
CA MET A 1 -3.57 -15.41 25.71
C MET A 1 -3.43 -16.46 24.63
N GLY A 2 -4.12 -16.25 23.51
CA GLY A 2 -4.24 -17.25 22.44
C GLY A 2 -2.96 -17.34 21.61
N PRO A 3 -2.75 -18.44 20.86
CA PRO A 3 -1.60 -18.61 19.96
C PRO A 3 -1.50 -17.53 18.86
N ASP A 4 -2.56 -16.75 18.65
CA ASP A 4 -2.64 -15.65 17.68
C ASP A 4 -1.91 -14.35 18.12
N GLU A 5 -1.48 -14.24 19.38
CA GLU A 5 -0.75 -13.05 19.85
C GLU A 5 0.77 -13.11 19.55
N GLU A 6 1.36 -14.31 19.45
CA GLU A 6 2.80 -14.47 19.17
C GLU A 6 3.15 -14.20 17.70
N ASP A 7 2.24 -14.50 16.76
CA ASP A 7 2.43 -14.23 15.32
C ASP A 7 2.32 -12.73 14.99
N ASN A 8 1.56 -11.95 15.77
CA ASN A 8 1.42 -10.50 15.55
C ASN A 8 2.73 -9.72 15.81
N ASN A 9 3.70 -10.29 16.52
CA ASN A 9 5.01 -9.66 16.70
C ASN A 9 6.05 -10.09 15.63
N ARG A 10 5.71 -11.08 14.80
CA ARG A 10 6.62 -11.61 13.76
C ARG A 10 6.54 -10.82 12.46
N TRP A 11 5.40 -10.16 12.22
CA TRP A 11 5.14 -9.45 10.98
C TRP A 11 4.92 -7.96 11.23
N PRO A 12 5.49 -7.09 10.40
CA PRO A 12 5.23 -5.67 10.53
C PRO A 12 3.74 -5.36 10.27
N PRO A 13 3.19 -4.31 10.91
CA PRO A 13 1.77 -4.00 10.86
C PRO A 13 1.24 -3.77 9.44
N TRP A 14 2.11 -3.34 8.51
CA TRP A 14 1.77 -3.09 7.12
C TRP A 14 1.63 -4.36 6.26
N MET A 15 2.06 -5.53 6.74
CA MET A 15 2.11 -6.73 5.90
C MET A 15 0.75 -7.35 5.63
N LYS A 16 -0.08 -7.52 6.68
CA LYS A 16 -1.45 -8.03 6.56
C LYS A 16 -2.33 -7.16 5.64
N PRO A 17 -2.37 -5.83 5.80
CA PRO A 17 -3.18 -4.98 4.91
C PRO A 17 -2.62 -4.98 3.49
N LEU A 18 -1.30 -4.90 3.29
CA LEU A 18 -0.68 -4.97 1.97
C LEU A 18 -1.10 -6.22 1.19
N LEU A 19 -1.13 -7.40 1.83
CA LEU A 19 -1.52 -8.65 1.16
C LEU A 19 -3.03 -8.72 0.84
N ARG A 20 -3.86 -7.99 1.59
CA ARG A 20 -5.32 -7.90 1.34
C ARG A 20 -5.68 -6.81 0.34
N GLU A 21 -4.80 -5.83 0.16
CA GLU A 21 -5.04 -4.66 -0.67
C GLU A 21 -5.05 -5.03 -2.17
N GLN A 22 -5.89 -4.35 -2.94
CA GLN A 22 -5.92 -4.51 -4.38
C GLN A 22 -4.99 -3.50 -5.07
N PHE A 23 -3.91 -4.02 -5.63
CA PHE A 23 -3.00 -3.26 -6.48
C PHE A 23 -3.43 -3.32 -7.94
N PHE A 24 -2.92 -2.38 -8.75
CA PHE A 24 -3.21 -2.25 -10.18
C PHE A 24 -4.67 -1.86 -10.47
N VAL A 25 -5.30 -1.19 -9.50
CA VAL A 25 -6.60 -0.53 -9.68
C VAL A 25 -6.40 0.90 -10.15
N GLN A 26 -7.39 1.48 -10.82
CA GLN A 26 -7.33 2.87 -11.25
C GLN A 26 -7.64 3.79 -10.06
N CYS A 27 -6.79 4.79 -9.83
CA CYS A 27 -7.00 5.76 -8.76
C CYS A 27 -8.26 6.59 -9.04
N MET A 28 -9.27 6.47 -8.19
CA MET A 28 -10.54 7.21 -8.31
C MET A 28 -10.36 8.74 -8.20
N LEU A 29 -9.28 9.20 -7.58
CA LEU A 29 -8.94 10.62 -7.45
C LEU A 29 -8.19 11.18 -8.68
N HIS A 30 -7.50 10.31 -9.42
CA HIS A 30 -6.61 10.71 -10.52
C HIS A 30 -6.97 9.96 -11.81
N LEU A 31 -8.26 9.67 -12.04
CA LEU A 31 -8.76 8.86 -13.16
C LEU A 31 -8.25 9.33 -14.53
N ASP A 32 -8.05 10.64 -14.69
CA ASP A 32 -7.71 11.30 -15.96
C ASP A 32 -6.21 11.19 -16.33
N SER A 33 -5.36 10.71 -15.42
CA SER A 33 -3.93 10.62 -15.66
C SER A 33 -3.49 9.24 -16.17
N HIS A 34 -2.63 9.23 -17.19
CA HIS A 34 -1.95 8.03 -17.70
C HIS A 34 -1.11 7.26 -16.66
N LYS A 35 -0.90 7.82 -15.46
CA LYS A 35 -0.18 7.21 -14.32
C LYS A 35 -1.09 6.99 -13.09
N SER A 36 -2.38 6.80 -13.34
CA SER A 36 -3.41 6.60 -12.32
C SER A 36 -3.42 5.20 -11.71
N GLU A 37 -2.61 4.27 -12.23
CA GLU A 37 -2.52 2.92 -11.67
C GLU A 37 -1.98 2.96 -10.23
N CYS A 38 -2.78 2.44 -9.30
CA CYS A 38 -2.40 2.28 -7.90
C CYS A 38 -1.52 1.04 -7.75
N ASN A 39 -0.23 1.21 -7.98
CA ASN A 39 0.80 0.17 -7.79
C ASN A 39 1.77 0.48 -6.65
N MET A 40 1.55 1.59 -5.94
CA MET A 40 2.33 1.97 -4.76
C MET A 40 1.57 1.65 -3.48
N TYR A 41 2.29 1.44 -2.37
CA TYR A 41 1.68 1.25 -1.05
C TYR A 41 2.52 1.97 0.01
N CYS A 42 1.88 2.74 0.89
CA CYS A 42 2.56 3.42 1.98
C CYS A 42 2.54 2.55 3.24
N LEU A 43 3.73 2.17 3.73
CA LEU A 43 3.90 1.32 4.91
C LEU A 43 3.60 2.05 6.22
N ASP A 44 3.80 3.36 6.28
CA ASP A 44 3.53 4.16 7.49
C ASP A 44 2.04 4.53 7.63
N CYS A 45 1.36 4.90 6.54
CA CYS A 45 -0.07 5.20 6.58
C CYS A 45 -0.97 3.97 6.52
N MET A 46 -0.52 2.89 5.86
CA MET A 46 -1.32 1.69 5.62
C MET A 46 -2.72 1.96 5.04
N ASN A 47 -2.87 3.07 4.30
CA ASN A 47 -4.17 3.63 3.91
C ASN A 47 -4.65 3.17 2.50
N GLY A 48 -4.16 2.01 2.08
CA GLY A 48 -4.47 1.40 0.78
C GLY A 48 -3.46 1.70 -0.34
N ALA A 49 -3.81 1.26 -1.54
CA ALA A 49 -2.97 1.42 -2.72
C ALA A 49 -2.97 2.87 -3.24
N LEU A 50 -1.78 3.37 -3.56
CA LEU A 50 -1.51 4.73 -3.99
C LEU A 50 -1.04 4.74 -5.44
N CYS A 51 -1.41 5.77 -6.18
CA CYS A 51 -0.83 6.05 -7.49
C CYS A 51 0.41 6.94 -7.38
N SER A 52 1.06 7.19 -8.51
CA SER A 52 2.24 8.05 -8.61
C SER A 52 2.01 9.46 -8.04
N PHE A 53 0.79 9.98 -8.17
CA PHE A 53 0.43 11.32 -7.67
C PHE A 53 0.17 11.33 -6.17
N CYS A 54 -0.58 10.35 -5.65
CA CYS A 54 -0.79 10.22 -4.20
C CYS A 54 0.55 10.06 -3.48
N LEU A 55 1.50 9.33 -4.08
CA LEU A 55 2.84 9.16 -3.53
C LEU A 55 3.59 10.49 -3.32
N ALA A 56 3.35 11.50 -4.17
CA ALA A 56 3.99 12.81 -4.03
C ALA A 56 3.58 13.55 -2.75
N TYR A 57 2.46 13.16 -2.12
CA TYR A 57 2.02 13.65 -0.81
C TYR A 57 2.57 12.81 0.35
N HIS A 58 3.18 11.66 0.05
CA HIS A 58 3.78 10.73 1.02
C HIS A 58 5.32 10.72 0.94
N LYS A 59 5.95 11.86 0.62
CA LYS A 59 7.41 11.97 0.41
C LYS A 59 8.26 11.55 1.62
N ASP A 60 7.75 11.78 2.82
CA ASP A 60 8.43 11.42 4.07
C ASP A 60 8.07 10.03 4.59
N HIS A 61 7.22 9.28 3.86
CA HIS A 61 6.81 7.95 4.26
C HIS A 61 7.50 6.87 3.43
N ARG A 62 7.67 5.70 4.03
CA ARG A 62 8.18 4.53 3.34
C ARG A 62 7.07 3.96 2.47
N SER A 63 7.29 4.01 1.17
CA SER A 63 6.43 3.38 0.19
C SER A 63 7.13 2.25 -0.53
N ILE A 64 6.37 1.25 -0.98
CA ILE A 64 6.86 0.21 -1.88
C ILE A 64 6.11 0.27 -3.21
N GLN A 65 6.76 -0.16 -4.27
CA GLN A 65 6.14 -0.36 -5.58
C GLN A 65 5.94 -1.85 -5.83
N ILE A 66 4.70 -2.26 -6.08
CA ILE A 66 4.39 -3.63 -6.50
C ILE A 66 4.61 -3.76 -8.00
N ARG A 67 5.38 -4.77 -8.42
CA ARG A 67 5.61 -5.12 -9.83
C ARG A 67 5.25 -6.58 -10.06
N ARG A 68 4.66 -6.88 -11.21
CA ARG A 68 4.38 -8.24 -11.69
C ARG A 68 5.50 -8.60 -12.68
N SER A 69 6.09 -9.79 -12.58
CA SER A 69 7.08 -10.33 -13.53
C SER A 69 6.41 -11.21 -14.58
#